data_AF-A0A101WTU3-F1
#
_entry.id   AF-A0A101WTU3-F1
#
_cell.length_a   1.000
_cell.length_b   1.000
_cell.length_c   1.000
_cell.angle_alpha   90.00
_cell.angle_beta   90.00
_cell.angle_gamma   90.00
#
_symmetry.space_group_name_H-M   'P 1'
#
loop_
_entity.id
_entity.type
_entity.pdbx_description
1 polymer ?
#
loop_
_entity_poly.entity_id
_entity_poly.type
_entity_poly.pdbx_seq_one_letter_code
_entity_poly.pdbx_strand_id
1 'polypeptide(L)'
;MGTMGYGFPAAIGAKIGNEDKLVICISGDGGMQMNIQEMATAVAVELPVIICIFNNSSLGMVRQVQTLFYEKHYSSVCTRRRKSCDLRCSGTSDQCPVYSPDFVALAKSY
;
A
#
# COMPACT_ATOMS: atom_id res chain seq x y z
N MET A 1 -1.86 -17.47 -7.35
CA MET A 1 -2.52 -16.53 -6.41
C MET A 1 -1.95 -15.13 -6.60
N GLY A 2 -2.74 -14.08 -6.41
CA GLY A 2 -2.31 -12.68 -6.42
C GLY A 2 -2.48 -12.03 -5.05
N THR A 3 -1.62 -12.41 -4.10
CA THR A 3 -1.77 -12.03 -2.69
C THR A 3 -1.22 -10.64 -2.43
N MET A 4 -2.10 -9.70 -2.06
CA MET A 4 -1.68 -8.38 -1.58
C MET A 4 -0.91 -8.51 -0.25
N GLY A 5 0.03 -7.60 0.01
CA GLY A 5 0.89 -7.65 1.20
C GLY A 5 2.10 -8.58 1.09
N TYR A 6 2.21 -9.38 0.02
CA TYR A 6 3.33 -10.30 -0.18
C TYR A 6 4.69 -9.58 -0.38
N GLY A 7 4.68 -8.45 -1.09
CA GLY A 7 5.90 -7.83 -1.61
C GLY A 7 6.94 -7.49 -0.54
N PHE A 8 6.52 -6.95 0.62
CA PHE A 8 7.46 -6.50 1.65
C PHE A 8 8.10 -7.67 2.43
N PRO A 9 7.35 -8.63 3.00
CA PRO A 9 7.93 -9.84 3.57
C PRO A 9 8.81 -10.62 2.58
N ALA A 10 8.39 -10.69 1.31
CA ALA A 10 9.16 -11.36 0.27
C ALA A 10 10.49 -10.64 -0.01
N ALA A 11 10.51 -9.30 0.02
CA ALA A 11 11.74 -8.52 -0.14
C ALA A 11 12.69 -8.70 1.04
N ILE A 12 12.17 -8.81 2.27
CA ILE A 12 12.97 -9.17 3.45
C ILE A 12 13.62 -10.55 3.24
N GLY A 13 12.84 -11.58 2.91
CA GLY A 13 13.38 -12.92 2.65
C GLY A 13 14.37 -12.95 1.48
N ALA A 14 14.10 -12.20 0.41
CA ALA A 14 15.01 -12.08 -0.73
C ALA A 14 16.34 -11.43 -0.34
N LYS A 15 16.31 -10.43 0.54
CA LYS A 15 17.52 -9.75 1.03
C LYS A 15 18.33 -10.66 1.96
N ILE A 16 17.68 -11.43 2.83
CA ILE A 16 18.34 -12.46 3.66
C ILE A 16 19.03 -13.51 2.77
N GLY A 17 18.35 -14.00 1.73
CA GLY A 17 18.93 -15.00 0.84
C GLY A 17 19.98 -14.45 -0.15
N ASN A 18 20.11 -13.12 -0.28
CA ASN A 18 20.98 -12.46 -1.25
C ASN A 18 21.58 -11.18 -0.66
N GLU A 19 22.38 -11.30 0.39
CA GLU A 19 22.91 -10.16 1.18
C GLU A 19 23.63 -9.11 0.33
N ASP A 20 24.41 -9.53 -0.68
CA ASP A 20 25.18 -8.62 -1.54
C ASP A 20 24.34 -7.92 -2.62
N LYS A 21 23.10 -8.36 -2.82
CA LYS A 21 22.25 -7.80 -3.88
C LYS A 21 21.38 -6.67 -3.37
N LEU A 22 21.18 -5.68 -4.23
CA LEU A 22 20.16 -4.67 -4.02
C LEU A 22 18.77 -5.31 -4.19
N VAL A 23 17.92 -5.15 -3.19
CA VAL A 23 16.53 -5.63 -3.23
C VAL A 23 15.59 -4.44 -3.15
N ILE A 24 14.67 -4.36 -4.12
CA ILE A 24 13.68 -3.30 -4.23
C ILE A 24 12.28 -3.93 -4.13
N CYS A 25 11.53 -3.54 -3.11
CA CYS A 25 10.11 -3.85 -2.97
C CYS A 25 9.30 -2.78 -3.71
N ILE A 26 8.61 -3.17 -4.78
CA ILE A 26 7.65 -2.32 -5.48
C ILE A 26 6.25 -2.72 -5.03
N SER A 27 5.51 -1.79 -4.42
CA SER A 27 4.20 -2.07 -3.84
C SER A 27 3.21 -0.93 -4.07
N GLY A 28 1.91 -1.25 -4.03
CA GLY A 28 0.86 -0.24 -3.90
C GLY A 28 0.63 0.11 -2.42
N ASP A 29 0.01 1.26 -2.16
CA ASP A 29 -0.37 1.71 -0.81
C ASP A 29 -1.24 0.68 -0.06
N GLY A 30 -2.27 0.13 -0.73
CA GLY A 30 -3.13 -0.90 -0.16
C GLY A 30 -2.40 -2.21 0.11
N GLY A 31 -1.42 -2.57 -0.72
CA GLY A 31 -0.59 -3.75 -0.52
C GLY A 31 0.36 -3.60 0.66
N MET A 32 1.06 -2.46 0.74
CA MET A 32 1.99 -2.17 1.84
C MET A 32 1.30 -2.20 3.21
N GLN A 33 0.09 -1.64 3.30
CA GLN A 33 -0.68 -1.59 4.56
C GLN A 33 -0.97 -2.96 5.17
N MET A 34 -1.06 -4.03 4.36
CA MET A 34 -1.39 -5.36 4.88
C MET A 34 -0.30 -5.94 5.78
N ASN A 35 0.96 -5.63 5.51
CA ASN A 35 2.12 -6.16 6.24
C ASN A 35 3.09 -5.06 6.64
N ILE A 36 2.58 -3.87 6.95
CA ILE A 36 3.41 -2.71 7.28
C ILE A 36 4.19 -2.88 8.58
N GLN A 37 3.72 -3.76 9.47
CA GLN A 37 4.38 -4.13 10.73
C GLN A 37 5.74 -4.78 10.52
N GLU A 38 6.02 -5.34 9.33
CA GLU A 38 7.31 -5.96 9.01
C GLU A 38 8.46 -4.95 8.93
N MET A 39 8.17 -3.65 9.07
CA MET A 39 9.21 -2.63 9.25
C MET A 39 10.00 -2.90 10.55
N ALA A 40 9.31 -3.34 11.60
CA ALA A 40 9.94 -3.79 12.84
C ALA A 40 10.90 -4.95 12.58
N THR A 41 10.48 -5.93 11.77
CA THR A 41 11.32 -7.06 11.37
C THR A 41 12.54 -6.59 10.60
N ALA A 42 12.36 -5.81 9.53
CA ALA A 42 13.45 -5.35 8.67
C ALA A 42 14.54 -4.58 9.46
N VAL A 43 14.13 -3.76 10.43
CA VAL A 43 15.03 -2.98 11.28
C VAL A 43 15.70 -3.86 12.34
N ALA A 44 14.96 -4.78 12.98
CA ALA A 44 15.50 -5.68 14.00
C ALA A 44 16.60 -6.61 13.47
N VAL A 45 16.57 -6.95 12.17
CA VAL A 45 17.60 -7.73 11.51
C VAL A 45 18.53 -6.90 10.62
N GLU A 46 18.49 -5.57 10.74
CA GLU A 46 19.38 -4.62 10.06
C GLU A 46 19.44 -4.80 8.53
N LEU A 47 18.31 -5.08 7.88
CA LEU A 47 18.26 -5.37 6.45
C LEU A 47 17.96 -4.13 5.59
N PRO A 48 18.89 -3.70 4.72
CA PRO A 48 18.65 -2.58 3.82
C PRO A 48 17.81 -3.01 2.63
N VAL A 49 16.49 -2.82 2.73
CA VAL A 49 15.51 -3.02 1.64
C VAL A 49 15.01 -1.66 1.16
N ILE A 50 15.06 -1.42 -0.15
CA ILE A 50 14.46 -0.20 -0.74
C ILE A 50 12.98 -0.47 -0.98
N ILE A 51 12.10 0.40 -0.47
CA ILE A 51 10.66 0.27 -0.63
C ILE A 51 10.15 1.42 -1.50
N CYS A 52 9.55 1.09 -2.65
CA CYS A 52 8.92 2.03 -3.56
C CYS A 52 7.40 1.83 -3.54
N ILE A 53 6.67 2.82 -3.04
CA ILE A 53 5.22 2.75 -2.85
C ILE A 53 4.53 3.65 -3.87
N PHE A 54 3.70 3.05 -4.72
CA PHE A 54 2.77 3.78 -5.57
C PHE A 54 1.53 4.15 -4.75
N ASN A 55 1.54 5.36 -4.19
CA ASN A 55 0.46 5.85 -3.35
C ASN A 55 -0.61 6.61 -4.16
N ASN A 56 -1.62 5.87 -4.63
CA ASN A 56 -2.74 6.43 -5.39
C ASN A 56 -4.04 6.53 -4.56
N SER A 57 -3.98 6.25 -3.25
CA SER A 57 -5.12 6.33 -2.33
C SER A 57 -6.34 5.47 -2.76
N SER A 58 -6.10 4.35 -3.45
CA SER A 58 -7.16 3.45 -3.91
C SER A 58 -6.67 2.03 -4.18
N LEU A 59 -7.58 1.05 -4.08
CA LEU A 59 -7.37 -0.29 -4.63
C LEU A 59 -7.46 -0.24 -6.17
N GLY A 60 -6.39 0.23 -6.82
CA GLY A 60 -6.36 0.65 -8.21
C GLY A 60 -6.86 -0.39 -9.22
N MET A 61 -6.44 -1.66 -9.08
CA MET A 61 -6.88 -2.74 -9.97
C MET A 61 -8.40 -2.97 -9.90
N VAL A 62 -8.97 -3.02 -8.69
CA VAL A 62 -10.41 -3.18 -8.51
C VAL A 62 -11.16 -1.94 -8.98
N ARG A 63 -10.62 -0.74 -8.71
CA ARG A 63 -11.18 0.52 -9.19
C ARG A 63 -11.20 0.59 -10.73
N GLN A 64 -10.18 0.08 -11.40
CA GLN A 64 -10.11 0.03 -12.86
C GLN A 64 -11.21 -0.87 -13.41
N VAL A 65 -11.37 -2.07 -12.85
CA VAL A 65 -12.47 -2.98 -13.23
C VAL A 65 -13.83 -2.31 -13.01
N GLN A 66 -14.04 -1.63 -11.87
CA GLN A 66 -15.27 -0.88 -11.60
C GLN A 66 -15.51 0.27 -12.58
N THR A 67 -14.44 0.92 -13.05
CA THR A 67 -14.52 2.00 -14.06
C THR A 67 -14.93 1.46 -15.42
N LEU A 68 -14.34 0.33 -15.83
CA LEU A 68 -14.51 -0.23 -17.18
C LEU A 68 -15.83 -1.01 -17.32
N PHE A 69 -16.26 -1.71 -16.27
CA PHE A 69 -17.32 -2.70 -16.38
C PHE A 69 -18.52 -2.47 -15.44
N TYR A 70 -18.46 -1.47 -14.54
CA TYR A 70 -19.51 -1.21 -13.56
C TYR A 70 -19.92 0.27 -13.55
N GLU A 71 -19.92 0.93 -14.71
CA GLU A 71 -20.43 2.31 -14.86
C GLU A 71 -19.81 3.32 -13.86
N LYS A 72 -18.57 3.09 -13.42
CA LYS A 72 -17.88 3.89 -12.38
C LYS A 72 -18.57 3.84 -11.00
N HIS A 73 -19.31 2.77 -10.72
CA HIS A 73 -19.83 2.48 -9.38
C HIS A 73 -18.69 1.96 -8.50
N TYR A 74 -18.05 2.88 -7.78
CA TYR A 74 -16.93 2.56 -6.91
C TYR A 74 -17.40 2.03 -5.56
N SER A 75 -17.13 0.75 -5.29
CA SER A 75 -17.47 0.10 -4.02
C SER A 75 -16.22 -0.33 -3.28
N SER A 76 -16.01 0.24 -2.10
CA SER A 76 -14.95 -0.16 -1.14
C SER A 76 -13.51 -0.12 -1.66
N VAL A 77 -13.24 0.68 -2.69
CA VAL A 77 -11.89 0.83 -3.27
C VAL A 77 -11.12 2.05 -2.75
N CYS A 78 -11.79 3.03 -2.14
CA CYS A 78 -11.14 4.25 -1.65
C CYS A 78 -10.47 3.99 -0.29
N THR A 79 -9.15 4.05 -0.22
CA THR A 79 -8.38 3.83 1.02
C THR A 79 -8.43 5.06 1.95
N ARG A 80 -8.87 6.22 1.45
CA ARG A 80 -9.19 7.42 2.24
C ARG A 80 -10.57 7.42 2.88
N ARG A 81 -11.41 6.41 2.63
CA ARG A 81 -12.81 6.43 3.10
C ARG A 81 -12.89 6.54 4.63
N ARG A 82 -13.85 7.34 5.11
CA ARG A 82 -14.17 7.55 6.52
C ARG A 82 -15.67 7.40 6.74
N LYS A 83 -16.09 7.25 8.00
CA LYS A 83 -17.51 7.16 8.38
C LYS A 83 -18.31 8.41 7.98
N SER A 84 -17.67 9.57 7.93
CA SER A 84 -18.27 10.85 7.52
C SER A 84 -18.45 11.00 6.01
N CYS A 85 -17.89 10.08 5.20
CA CYS A 85 -18.02 10.18 3.74
C CYS A 85 -19.41 9.75 3.28
N ASP A 86 -19.96 10.49 2.31
CA ASP A 86 -21.20 10.11 1.60
C ASP A 86 -21.14 8.65 1.12
N LEU A 87 -22.24 7.92 1.21
CA LEU A 87 -22.39 6.55 0.71
C LEU A 87 -22.10 6.43 -0.79
N ARG A 88 -22.33 7.49 -1.55
CA ARG A 88 -22.10 7.59 -3.01
C ARG A 88 -20.74 8.22 -3.36
N CYS A 89 -19.85 8.42 -2.39
CA CYS A 89 -18.54 9.01 -2.63
C CYS A 89 -17.68 8.15 -3.55
N SER A 90 -17.19 8.76 -4.63
CA SER A 90 -16.32 8.14 -5.65
C SER A 90 -14.81 8.23 -5.33
N GLY A 91 -14.44 8.90 -4.23
CA GLY A 91 -13.04 9.04 -3.77
C GLY A 91 -12.20 10.09 -4.51
N THR A 92 -12.83 10.98 -5.29
CA THR A 92 -12.15 11.98 -6.14
C THR A 92 -12.43 13.43 -5.76
N SER A 93 -13.05 13.70 -4.61
CA SER A 93 -13.35 15.09 -4.22
C SER A 93 -12.15 15.80 -3.59
N ASP A 94 -12.04 17.11 -3.80
CA ASP A 94 -11.03 17.97 -3.18
C ASP A 94 -11.18 18.04 -1.65
N GLN A 95 -12.37 17.70 -1.14
CA GLN A 95 -12.70 17.64 0.28
C GLN A 95 -12.39 16.26 0.92
N CYS A 96 -11.72 15.36 0.20
CA CYS A 96 -11.34 14.06 0.76
C CYS A 96 -10.41 14.25 1.97
N PRO A 97 -10.58 13.46 3.03
CA PRO A 97 -9.68 13.51 4.17
C PRO A 97 -8.25 13.15 3.75
N VAL A 98 -7.28 13.68 4.49
CA VAL A 98 -5.86 13.34 4.28
C VAL A 98 -5.68 11.83 4.35
N TYR A 99 -4.93 11.29 3.38
CA TYR A 99 -4.62 9.87 3.35
C TYR A 99 -3.77 9.49 4.56
N SER A 100 -4.08 8.35 5.16
CA SER A 100 -3.35 7.77 6.28
C SER A 100 -3.24 6.27 6.01
N PRO A 101 -2.06 5.66 6.19
CA PRO A 101 -0.87 6.17 6.89
C PRO A 101 0.07 7.07 6.04
N ASP A 102 0.87 7.89 6.72
CA ASP A 102 2.08 8.51 6.14
C ASP A 102 3.23 7.49 6.20
N PHE A 103 3.53 6.88 5.06
CA PHE A 103 4.56 5.85 4.96
C PHE A 103 5.97 6.36 5.26
N VAL A 104 6.26 7.63 4.98
CA VAL A 104 7.60 8.21 5.23
C VAL A 104 7.78 8.51 6.71
N ALA A 105 6.76 9.09 7.35
CA ALA A 105 6.78 9.32 8.79
C ALA A 105 6.89 8.00 9.55
N LEU A 106 6.17 6.95 9.12
CA LEU A 106 6.30 5.62 9.69
C LEU A 106 7.69 5.03 9.49
N ALA A 107 8.28 5.17 8.31
CA ALA A 107 9.64 4.66 8.07
C ALA A 107 10.68 5.36 8.95
N LYS A 108 10.50 6.66 9.23
CA LYS A 108 11.38 7.44 10.12
C LYS A 108 11.20 7.15 11.61
N SER A 109 10.11 6.48 12.01
CA SER A 109 9.86 6.17 13.42
C SER A 109 10.55 4.90 13.90
N TYR A 110 11.09 4.10 12.99
CA TYR A 110 11.96 2.96 13.28
C TYR A 110 13.42 3.39 13.17
#